data_AF-A0A7L3PCF9-F1
#
_entry.id   AF-A0A7L3PCF9-F1
#
_cell.length_a   1.000
_cell.length_b   1.000
_cell.length_c   1.000
_cell.angle_alpha   90.00
_cell.angle_beta   90.00
_cell.angle_gamma   90.00
#
_symmetry.space_group_name_H-M   'P 1'
#
loop_
_entity.id
_entity.type
_entity.pdbx_description
1 polymer ?
#
loop_
_entity_poly.entity_id
_entity_poly.type
_entity_poly.pdbx_seq_one_letter_code
_entity_poly.pdbx_strand_id
1 'polypeptide(L)'
;PIPLPLLSLQIFINNEWHESTSGKKFPTYNPSTLEKICEIEEGDKPDVDNAVEAAKAAFQRGSPWRQMDAPSRGRLLHKLADLLERDRVILATLETMDTGKPFLQAYFIDLEGCIKTLRYYAGWADKIQGRTIPVDENFVCFTRHEPMGVCGAITPWNFPLLMLVWKMAPALCCGNTLVIKPAEQTPLTSLYIGSLIKEVGFPPGVVNIVPGYGPTAGAAISTHDNIDKIAFTGSTKVGKLIKEAASKSNLKRVTLELGGKNPCIVCADADLDLAVECAHQGVFFNQGQCCTAASRVFVEEQVYPEFVKRSVEFAKKRLIGDPFDARTEQGPQV
;
A
#
# COMPACT_ATOMS: atom_id res chain seq x y z
N PRO A 1 21.49 13.93 8.85
CA PRO A 1 20.45 14.53 7.99
C PRO A 1 20.78 14.31 6.51
N ILE A 2 20.17 13.31 5.88
CA ILE A 2 20.20 13.21 4.41
C ILE A 2 19.41 14.42 3.90
N PRO A 3 20.01 15.38 3.18
CA PRO A 3 19.22 16.37 2.49
C PRO A 3 18.37 15.60 1.48
N LEU A 4 17.06 15.55 1.72
CA LEU A 4 16.08 14.91 0.85
C LEU A 4 15.42 16.00 0.01
N PRO A 5 16.06 16.48 -1.08
CA PRO A 5 15.53 17.59 -1.89
C PRO A 5 14.16 17.28 -2.52
N LEU A 6 13.71 16.03 -2.50
CA LEU A 6 12.44 15.57 -3.07
C LEU A 6 11.35 15.25 -2.05
N LEU A 7 11.67 15.14 -0.75
CA LEU A 7 10.66 14.81 0.27
C LEU A 7 9.94 16.09 0.71
N SER A 8 8.69 16.24 0.28
CA SER A 8 7.77 17.23 0.85
C SER A 8 6.94 16.61 1.96
N LEU A 9 6.68 17.38 3.01
CA LEU A 9 5.85 16.99 4.16
C LEU A 9 4.41 17.50 4.04
N GLN A 10 4.06 18.02 2.86
CA GLN A 10 2.78 18.62 2.53
C GLN A 10 1.82 17.62 1.85
N ILE A 11 0.55 18.00 1.76
CA ILE A 11 -0.48 17.23 1.07
C ILE A 11 -0.22 17.29 -0.44
N PHE A 12 -0.23 16.15 -1.15
CA PHE A 12 -0.02 16.10 -2.59
C PHE A 12 -1.34 16.05 -3.33
N ILE A 13 -1.76 17.15 -3.94
CA ILE A 13 -3.01 17.23 -4.72
C ILE A 13 -2.69 17.90 -6.05
N ASN A 14 -3.18 17.31 -7.14
CA ASN A 14 -3.07 17.90 -8.47
C ASN A 14 -1.61 18.17 -8.93
N ASN A 15 -0.66 17.30 -8.56
CA ASN A 15 0.78 17.47 -8.79
C ASN A 15 1.41 18.70 -8.09
N GLU A 16 0.75 19.22 -7.06
CA GLU A 16 1.17 20.34 -6.25
C GLU A 16 1.19 19.97 -4.77
N TRP A 17 1.96 20.74 -4.00
CA TRP A 17 2.13 20.54 -2.57
C TRP A 17 1.34 21.60 -1.81
N HIS A 18 0.46 21.17 -0.92
CA HIS A 18 -0.48 22.02 -0.21
C HIS A 18 -0.31 21.89 1.30
N GLU A 19 -0.41 23.02 1.99
CA GLU A 19 -0.67 23.00 3.43
C GLU A 19 -2.08 22.47 3.69
N SER A 20 -2.32 21.88 4.86
CA SER A 20 -3.66 21.47 5.25
C SER A 20 -4.59 22.67 5.32
N THR A 21 -5.85 22.50 4.91
CA THR A 21 -6.85 23.58 4.97
C THR A 21 -7.06 24.09 6.41
N SER A 22 -6.82 23.22 7.40
CA SER A 22 -6.91 23.57 8.82
C SER A 22 -5.62 24.19 9.40
N GLY A 23 -4.49 24.12 8.68
CA GLY A 23 -3.16 24.48 9.16
C GLY A 23 -2.58 23.52 10.22
N LYS A 24 -3.27 22.40 10.51
CA LYS A 24 -2.81 21.41 11.49
C LYS A 24 -1.71 20.52 10.91
N LYS A 25 -0.87 20.04 11.82
CA LYS A 25 0.17 19.07 11.53
C LYS A 25 0.14 17.96 12.55
N PHE A 26 0.58 16.77 12.18
CA PHE A 26 0.77 15.65 13.08
C PHE A 26 2.21 15.12 13.03
N PRO A 27 2.76 14.65 14.16
CA PRO A 27 4.10 14.08 14.20
C PRO A 27 4.11 12.63 13.70
N THR A 28 5.21 12.24 13.04
CA THR A 28 5.62 10.83 12.90
C THR A 28 6.88 10.56 13.72
N TYR A 29 7.08 9.31 14.13
CA TYR A 29 8.11 8.91 15.10
C TYR A 29 8.94 7.75 14.58
N ASN A 30 10.22 7.72 14.96
CA ASN A 30 11.04 6.54 14.74
C ASN A 30 10.73 5.54 15.86
N PRO A 31 10.12 4.37 15.58
CA PRO A 31 9.72 3.43 16.63
C PRO A 31 10.91 2.81 17.39
N SER A 32 12.12 2.91 16.85
CA SER A 32 13.33 2.35 17.49
C SER A 32 13.90 3.28 18.57
N THR A 33 13.69 4.59 18.42
CA THR A 33 14.22 5.61 19.33
C THR A 33 13.12 6.38 20.08
N LEU A 34 11.87 6.27 19.63
CA LEU A 34 10.71 7.06 20.04
C LEU A 34 10.86 8.57 19.78
N GLU A 35 11.88 8.97 19.03
CA GLU A 35 12.11 10.36 18.67
C GLU A 35 11.20 10.77 17.51
N LYS A 36 10.71 12.02 17.56
CA LYS A 36 9.94 12.61 16.46
C LYS A 36 10.84 12.74 15.24
N ILE A 37 10.42 12.18 14.10
CA ILE A 37 11.11 12.33 12.81
C ILE A 37 10.84 13.73 12.25
N CYS A 38 9.55 14.05 12.05
CA CYS A 38 9.09 15.32 11.50
C CYS A 38 7.59 15.54 11.76
N GLU A 39 7.06 16.68 11.31
CA GLU A 39 5.64 17.00 11.32
C GLU A 39 5.11 17.05 9.89
N ILE A 40 3.97 16.42 9.66
CA ILE A 40 3.30 16.27 8.37
C ILE A 40 2.00 17.07 8.39
N GLU A 41 1.64 17.71 7.28
CA GLU A 41 0.33 18.36 7.15
C GLU A 41 -0.81 17.36 7.41
N GLU A 42 -1.74 17.72 8.30
CA GLU A 42 -2.86 16.88 8.68
C GLU A 42 -4.05 17.14 7.77
N GLY A 43 -4.20 16.30 6.74
CA GLY A 43 -5.37 16.32 5.89
C GLY A 43 -6.64 15.96 6.67
N ASP A 44 -7.70 16.72 6.42
CA ASP A 44 -9.03 16.48 6.96
C ASP A 44 -10.05 16.46 5.80
N LYS A 45 -11.34 16.42 6.11
CA LYS A 45 -12.43 16.37 5.13
C LYS A 45 -12.28 17.42 4.01
N PRO A 46 -12.00 18.71 4.26
CA PRO A 46 -11.87 19.69 3.18
C PRO A 46 -10.73 19.37 2.20
N ASP A 47 -9.62 18.83 2.69
CA ASP A 47 -8.48 18.43 1.85
C ASP A 47 -8.82 17.19 1.02
N VAL A 48 -9.58 16.25 1.59
CA VAL A 48 -10.14 15.11 0.85
C VAL A 48 -11.11 15.58 -0.23
N ASP A 49 -12.00 16.53 0.08
CA ASP A 49 -12.94 17.10 -0.89
C ASP A 49 -12.16 17.71 -2.08
N ASN A 50 -11.10 18.50 -1.81
CA ASN A 50 -10.22 19.06 -2.84
C ASN A 50 -9.51 17.98 -3.68
N ALA A 51 -8.99 16.93 -3.03
CA ALA A 51 -8.35 15.80 -3.71
C ALA A 51 -9.34 15.04 -4.61
N VAL A 52 -10.60 14.89 -4.18
CA VAL A 52 -11.64 14.23 -4.97
C VAL A 52 -12.00 15.09 -6.19
N GLU A 53 -12.14 16.40 -6.06
CA GLU A 53 -12.41 17.26 -7.21
C GLU A 53 -11.27 17.24 -8.24
N ALA A 54 -10.00 17.23 -7.78
CA ALA A 54 -8.86 17.03 -8.67
C ALA A 54 -8.91 15.66 -9.39
N ALA A 55 -9.21 14.59 -8.65
CA ALA A 55 -9.34 13.24 -9.20
C ALA A 55 -10.49 13.12 -10.21
N LYS A 56 -11.62 13.79 -9.96
CA LYS A 56 -12.77 13.84 -10.87
C LYS A 56 -12.41 14.59 -12.14
N ALA A 57 -11.78 15.76 -12.03
CA ALA A 57 -11.34 16.56 -13.18
C ALA A 57 -10.38 15.74 -14.07
N ALA A 58 -9.41 15.06 -13.46
CA ALA A 58 -8.50 14.16 -14.16
C ALA A 58 -9.21 12.96 -14.81
N PHE A 59 -10.34 12.51 -14.27
CA PHE A 59 -11.12 11.38 -14.82
C PHE A 59 -12.21 11.78 -15.83
N GLN A 60 -12.46 13.08 -16.05
CA GLN A 60 -13.48 13.53 -16.99
C GLN A 60 -13.24 13.04 -18.42
N ARG A 61 -14.33 12.79 -19.16
CA ARG A 61 -14.22 12.46 -20.58
C ARG A 61 -13.51 13.59 -21.32
N GLY A 62 -12.54 13.24 -22.16
CA GLY A 62 -11.72 14.23 -22.87
C GLY A 62 -10.51 14.74 -22.07
N SER A 63 -10.31 14.33 -20.82
CA SER A 63 -9.10 14.66 -20.08
C SER A 63 -7.87 13.97 -20.70
N PRO A 64 -6.65 14.51 -20.46
CA PRO A 64 -5.42 13.84 -20.89
C PRO A 64 -5.32 12.38 -20.42
N TRP A 65 -5.78 12.08 -19.20
CA TRP A 65 -5.75 10.71 -18.66
C TRP A 65 -6.74 9.77 -19.35
N ARG A 66 -7.94 10.25 -19.67
CA ARG A 66 -8.98 9.45 -20.34
C ARG A 66 -8.76 9.28 -21.84
N GLN A 67 -8.08 10.22 -22.48
CA GLN A 67 -7.69 10.14 -23.89
C GLN A 67 -6.37 9.38 -24.10
N MET A 68 -5.57 9.21 -23.04
CA MET A 68 -4.31 8.50 -23.12
C MET A 68 -4.49 7.03 -23.51
N ASP A 69 -3.77 6.61 -24.55
CA ASP A 69 -3.73 5.23 -24.99
C ASP A 69 -3.31 4.29 -23.86
N ALA A 70 -3.89 3.09 -23.84
CA ALA A 70 -3.60 2.08 -22.84
C ALA A 70 -2.08 1.76 -22.69
N PRO A 71 -1.30 1.60 -23.77
CA PRO A 71 0.16 1.43 -23.66
C PRO A 71 0.88 2.64 -23.05
N SER A 72 0.38 3.86 -23.24
CA SER A 72 0.95 5.06 -22.62
C SER A 72 0.80 5.05 -21.10
N ARG A 73 -0.34 4.57 -20.58
CA ARG A 73 -0.51 4.34 -19.13
C ARG A 73 0.48 3.31 -18.60
N GLY A 74 0.67 2.21 -19.33
CA GLY A 74 1.69 1.21 -19.01
C GLY A 74 3.11 1.80 -18.98
N ARG A 75 3.47 2.66 -19.95
CA ARG A 75 4.77 3.35 -19.96
C ARG A 75 4.99 4.24 -18.73
N LEU A 76 3.96 4.94 -18.25
CA LEU A 76 4.08 5.74 -17.02
C LEU A 76 4.36 4.86 -15.80
N LEU A 77 3.70 3.70 -15.68
CA LEU A 77 3.96 2.74 -14.60
C LEU A 77 5.36 2.13 -14.68
N HIS A 78 5.86 1.82 -15.88
CA HIS A 78 7.24 1.37 -16.07
C HIS A 78 8.24 2.44 -15.63
N LYS A 79 8.07 3.70 -16.08
CA LYS A 79 8.93 4.82 -15.66
C LYS A 79 8.90 5.02 -14.14
N LEU A 80 7.73 4.90 -13.52
CA LEU A 80 7.63 4.97 -12.06
C LEU A 80 8.45 3.86 -11.40
N ALA A 81 8.36 2.62 -11.90
CA ALA A 81 9.18 1.52 -11.40
C ALA A 81 10.69 1.80 -11.52
N ASP A 82 11.12 2.41 -12.63
CA ASP A 82 12.52 2.79 -12.85
C ASP A 82 12.96 3.89 -11.87
N LEU A 83 12.09 4.84 -11.52
CA LEU A 83 12.39 5.85 -10.49
C LEU A 83 12.44 5.25 -9.08
N LEU A 84 11.58 4.27 -8.76
CA LEU A 84 11.68 3.54 -7.49
C LEU A 84 12.99 2.76 -7.39
N GLU A 85 13.46 2.19 -8.51
CA GLU A 85 14.75 1.48 -8.57
C GLU A 85 15.92 2.46 -8.41
N ARG A 86 15.87 3.63 -9.06
CA ARG A 86 16.84 4.72 -8.88
C ARG A 86 16.92 5.17 -7.42
N ASP A 87 15.78 5.41 -6.78
CA ASP A 87 15.70 5.98 -5.43
C ASP A 87 15.56 4.91 -4.34
N ARG A 88 15.87 3.66 -4.66
CA ARG A 88 15.66 2.49 -3.79
C ARG A 88 16.29 2.64 -2.41
N VAL A 89 17.51 3.20 -2.34
CA VAL A 89 18.22 3.44 -1.08
C VAL A 89 17.47 4.47 -0.22
N ILE A 90 16.99 5.56 -0.83
CA ILE A 90 16.25 6.61 -0.13
C ILE A 90 14.93 6.04 0.40
N LEU A 91 14.17 5.36 -0.46
CA LEU A 91 12.88 4.78 -0.08
C LEU A 91 13.02 3.71 1.00
N ALA A 92 14.02 2.83 0.92
CA ALA A 92 14.30 1.85 1.96
C ALA A 92 14.70 2.51 3.29
N THR A 93 15.47 3.60 3.24
CA THR A 93 15.83 4.37 4.44
C THR A 93 14.60 4.97 5.10
N LEU A 94 13.72 5.60 4.33
CA LEU A 94 12.46 6.16 4.84
C LEU A 94 11.56 5.06 5.40
N GLU A 95 11.39 3.96 4.68
CA GLU A 95 10.56 2.83 5.12
C GLU A 95 11.07 2.26 6.45
N THR A 96 12.38 2.05 6.59
CA THR A 96 13.00 1.58 7.84
C THR A 96 12.85 2.58 8.98
N MET A 97 13.07 3.86 8.72
CA MET A 97 12.99 4.91 9.74
C MET A 97 11.56 5.07 10.30
N ASP A 98 10.54 5.01 9.44
CA ASP A 98 9.13 5.27 9.80
C ASP A 98 8.44 3.99 10.33
N THR A 99 8.91 2.79 9.98
CA THR A 99 8.29 1.51 10.38
C THR A 99 9.08 0.71 11.42
N GLY A 100 10.38 0.97 11.55
CA GLY A 100 11.28 0.15 12.36
C GLY A 100 11.68 -1.20 11.74
N LYS A 101 11.30 -1.53 10.50
CA LYS A 101 11.75 -2.79 9.88
C LYS A 101 13.23 -2.73 9.47
N PRO A 102 13.99 -3.84 9.54
CA PRO A 102 15.40 -3.85 9.13
C PRO A 102 15.62 -3.30 7.70
N PHE A 103 16.67 -2.49 7.51
CA PHE A 103 16.97 -1.84 6.23
C PHE A 103 17.13 -2.83 5.08
N LEU A 104 17.81 -3.95 5.31
CA LEU A 104 18.00 -4.99 4.30
C LEU A 104 16.67 -5.63 3.89
N GLN A 105 15.72 -5.78 4.83
CA GLN A 105 14.37 -6.26 4.51
C GLN A 105 13.63 -5.23 3.64
N ALA A 106 13.62 -3.95 4.04
CA ALA A 106 12.99 -2.90 3.23
C ALA A 106 13.59 -2.83 1.82
N TYR A 107 14.91 -2.88 1.72
CA TYR A 107 15.64 -2.77 0.45
C TYR A 107 15.43 -3.98 -0.45
N PHE A 108 15.67 -5.21 0.03
CA PHE A 108 15.68 -6.41 -0.81
C PHE A 108 14.32 -7.06 -0.98
N ILE A 109 13.35 -6.81 -0.09
CA ILE A 109 12.04 -7.47 -0.12
C ILE A 109 10.96 -6.46 -0.50
N ASP A 110 10.74 -5.43 0.31
CA ASP A 110 9.63 -4.50 0.11
C ASP A 110 9.79 -3.72 -1.21
N LEU A 111 10.95 -3.07 -1.40
CA LEU A 111 11.20 -2.27 -2.60
C LEU A 111 11.28 -3.12 -3.87
N GLU A 112 11.86 -4.32 -3.77
CA GLU A 112 11.86 -5.28 -4.88
C GLU A 112 10.42 -5.65 -5.28
N GLY A 113 9.57 -5.94 -4.29
CA GLY A 113 8.15 -6.21 -4.47
C GLY A 113 7.41 -5.05 -5.12
N CYS A 114 7.72 -3.81 -4.72
CA CYS A 114 7.15 -2.60 -5.32
C CYS A 114 7.49 -2.48 -6.81
N ILE A 115 8.78 -2.55 -7.14
CA ILE A 115 9.29 -2.41 -8.51
C ILE A 115 8.69 -3.50 -9.40
N LYS A 116 8.72 -4.76 -8.95
CA LYS A 116 8.13 -5.88 -9.70
C LYS A 116 6.62 -5.74 -9.88
N THR A 117 5.89 -5.29 -8.86
CA THR A 117 4.44 -5.09 -8.94
C THR A 117 4.08 -3.99 -9.95
N LEU A 118 4.80 -2.87 -9.93
CA LEU A 118 4.61 -1.80 -10.92
C LEU A 118 4.87 -2.30 -12.35
N ARG A 119 6.01 -2.99 -12.57
CA ARG A 119 6.36 -3.57 -13.88
C ARG A 119 5.32 -4.59 -14.35
N TYR A 120 4.80 -5.41 -13.43
CA TYR A 120 3.73 -6.37 -13.74
C TYR A 120 2.45 -5.69 -14.23
N TYR A 121 1.94 -4.70 -13.47
CA TYR A 121 0.71 -4.00 -13.84
C TYR A 121 0.90 -3.04 -15.01
N ALA A 122 2.09 -2.51 -15.23
CA ALA A 122 2.42 -1.78 -16.45
C ALA A 122 2.14 -2.63 -17.70
N GLY A 123 2.52 -3.92 -17.66
CA GLY A 123 2.26 -4.88 -18.74
C GLY A 123 0.78 -5.25 -18.92
N TRP A 124 -0.09 -4.98 -17.95
CA TRP A 124 -1.54 -5.24 -18.06
C TRP A 124 -2.32 -4.09 -18.70
N ALA A 125 -1.75 -2.88 -18.77
CA ALA A 125 -2.49 -1.67 -19.13
C ALA A 125 -3.23 -1.79 -20.48
N ASP A 126 -2.64 -2.49 -21.46
CA ASP A 126 -3.17 -2.73 -22.81
C ASP A 126 -3.78 -4.13 -23.02
N LYS A 127 -3.95 -4.91 -21.94
CA LYS A 127 -4.49 -6.29 -21.96
C LYS A 127 -5.82 -6.42 -21.24
N ILE A 128 -6.37 -5.32 -20.75
CA ILE A 128 -7.71 -5.30 -20.16
C ILE A 128 -8.74 -5.28 -21.29
N GLN A 129 -9.26 -6.47 -21.59
CA GLN A 129 -10.17 -6.70 -22.72
C GLN A 129 -11.55 -7.14 -22.21
N GLY A 130 -12.59 -6.72 -22.94
CA GLY A 130 -13.93 -7.28 -22.79
C GLY A 130 -14.09 -8.59 -23.55
N ARG A 131 -15.33 -8.95 -23.87
CA ARG A 131 -15.67 -10.17 -24.61
C ARG A 131 -16.64 -9.85 -25.73
N THR A 132 -16.56 -10.58 -26.83
CA THR A 132 -17.64 -10.73 -27.81
C THR A 132 -18.45 -11.97 -27.43
N ILE A 133 -19.77 -11.83 -27.32
CA ILE A 133 -20.63 -12.89 -26.80
C ILE A 133 -21.57 -13.36 -27.92
N PRO A 134 -21.57 -14.66 -28.27
CA PRO A 134 -22.52 -15.20 -29.24
C PRO A 134 -23.93 -15.14 -28.66
N VAL A 135 -24.82 -14.47 -29.37
CA VAL A 135 -26.24 -14.28 -29.06
C VAL A 135 -27.05 -14.51 -30.33
N ASP A 136 -28.38 -14.51 -30.23
CA ASP A 136 -29.28 -14.73 -31.37
C ASP A 136 -28.97 -13.79 -32.56
N GLU A 137 -29.30 -14.25 -33.77
CA GLU A 137 -28.78 -13.76 -35.07
C GLU A 137 -28.89 -12.23 -35.31
N ASN A 138 -29.75 -11.53 -34.58
CA ASN A 138 -30.04 -10.11 -34.78
C ASN A 138 -29.32 -9.18 -33.78
N PHE A 139 -28.41 -9.69 -32.95
CA PHE A 139 -27.72 -8.89 -31.94
C PHE A 139 -26.19 -9.01 -32.03
N VAL A 140 -25.51 -7.88 -31.86
CA VAL A 140 -24.07 -7.85 -31.59
C VAL A 140 -23.89 -7.55 -30.11
N CYS A 141 -23.43 -8.55 -29.35
CA CYS A 141 -23.17 -8.40 -27.93
C CYS A 141 -21.66 -8.35 -27.66
N PHE A 142 -21.21 -7.29 -26.99
CA PHE A 142 -19.85 -7.21 -26.47
C PHE A 142 -19.82 -6.50 -25.12
N THR A 143 -18.79 -6.76 -24.33
CA THR A 143 -18.57 -6.11 -23.05
C THR A 143 -17.39 -5.15 -23.13
N ARG A 144 -17.39 -4.15 -22.25
CA ARG A 144 -16.27 -3.23 -22.02
C ARG A 144 -15.91 -3.27 -20.55
N HIS A 145 -14.62 -3.39 -20.24
CA HIS A 145 -14.11 -3.26 -18.88
C HIS A 145 -13.63 -1.82 -18.70
N GLU A 146 -14.55 -0.93 -18.33
CA GLU A 146 -14.24 0.47 -18.11
C GLU A 146 -13.67 0.70 -16.69
N PRO A 147 -12.79 1.70 -16.49
CA PRO A 147 -12.38 2.12 -15.15
C PRO A 147 -13.59 2.51 -14.32
N MET A 148 -13.51 2.24 -13.01
CA MET A 148 -14.54 2.57 -12.03
C MET A 148 -14.73 4.07 -11.87
N GLY A 149 -13.64 4.84 -11.93
CA GLY A 149 -13.63 6.28 -11.69
C GLY A 149 -12.64 6.70 -10.64
N VAL A 150 -13.08 7.53 -9.70
CA VAL A 150 -12.29 7.97 -8.56
C VAL A 150 -12.25 6.86 -7.53
N CYS A 151 -11.05 6.32 -7.28
CA CYS A 151 -10.81 5.29 -6.31
C CYS A 151 -10.20 5.87 -5.02
N GLY A 152 -10.90 5.66 -3.89
CA GLY A 152 -10.33 5.86 -2.56
C GLY A 152 -9.42 4.69 -2.17
N ALA A 153 -8.24 4.98 -1.66
CA ALA A 153 -7.27 3.97 -1.24
C ALA A 153 -6.72 4.30 0.15
N ILE A 154 -6.96 3.41 1.13
CA ILE A 154 -6.47 3.58 2.51
C ILE A 154 -5.49 2.44 2.81
N THR A 155 -4.23 2.77 3.09
CA THR A 155 -3.14 1.81 3.33
C THR A 155 -2.77 1.69 4.81
N PRO A 156 -2.28 0.52 5.25
CA PRO A 156 -1.78 0.28 6.60
C PRO A 156 -0.29 0.67 6.70
N TRP A 157 0.24 0.55 7.91
CA TRP A 157 1.60 0.96 8.26
C TRP A 157 2.65 -0.16 8.18
N ASN A 158 2.27 -1.42 8.02
CA ASN A 158 3.20 -2.55 8.16
C ASN A 158 4.07 -2.77 6.92
N PHE A 159 3.56 -2.44 5.73
CA PHE A 159 4.31 -2.38 4.47
C PHE A 159 3.89 -1.13 3.68
N PRO A 160 4.21 0.08 4.16
CA PRO A 160 3.62 1.33 3.66
C PRO A 160 3.70 1.47 2.14
N LEU A 161 4.92 1.37 1.58
CA LEU A 161 5.14 1.57 0.16
C LEU A 161 4.59 0.42 -0.68
N LEU A 162 4.76 -0.83 -0.23
CA LEU A 162 4.26 -2.00 -0.95
C LEU A 162 2.73 -2.02 -1.01
N MET A 163 2.05 -1.71 0.10
CA MET A 163 0.58 -1.63 0.14
C MET A 163 0.05 -0.47 -0.68
N LEU A 164 0.79 0.63 -0.74
CA LEU A 164 0.50 1.73 -1.65
C LEU A 164 0.56 1.27 -3.10
N VAL A 165 1.66 0.64 -3.52
CA VAL A 165 1.86 0.10 -4.87
C VAL A 165 0.79 -0.92 -5.24
N TRP A 166 0.44 -1.83 -4.32
CA TRP A 166 -0.62 -2.83 -4.52
C TRP A 166 -1.99 -2.21 -4.80
N LYS A 167 -2.25 -0.99 -4.33
CA LYS A 167 -3.49 -0.26 -4.64
C LYS A 167 -3.36 0.56 -5.91
N MET A 168 -2.27 1.32 -6.06
CA MET A 168 -2.15 2.26 -7.17
C MET A 168 -1.89 1.57 -8.51
N ALA A 169 -1.04 0.54 -8.55
CA ALA A 169 -0.60 -0.08 -9.80
C ALA A 169 -1.79 -0.69 -10.59
N PRO A 170 -2.65 -1.55 -9.98
CA PRO A 170 -3.84 -2.03 -10.68
C PRO A 170 -4.83 -0.92 -11.02
N ALA A 171 -5.04 0.05 -10.12
CA ALA A 171 -6.00 1.12 -10.34
C ALA A 171 -5.61 2.00 -11.54
N LEU A 172 -4.35 2.44 -11.59
CA LEU A 172 -3.81 3.27 -12.67
C LEU A 172 -3.71 2.51 -13.99
N CYS A 173 -3.32 1.23 -13.95
CA CYS A 173 -3.32 0.33 -15.10
C CYS A 173 -4.70 0.33 -15.80
N CYS A 174 -5.77 0.18 -15.00
CA CYS A 174 -7.15 0.21 -15.49
C CYS A 174 -7.65 1.62 -15.90
N GLY A 175 -6.89 2.68 -15.66
CA GLY A 175 -7.25 4.07 -16.01
C GLY A 175 -8.10 4.80 -14.98
N ASN A 176 -8.11 4.35 -13.72
CA ASN A 176 -8.75 5.06 -12.62
C ASN A 176 -7.90 6.27 -12.17
N THR A 177 -8.49 7.16 -11.39
CA THR A 177 -7.78 8.19 -10.61
C THR A 177 -7.88 7.86 -9.11
N LEU A 178 -6.97 8.40 -8.29
CA LEU A 178 -6.79 7.96 -6.91
C LEU A 178 -6.81 9.12 -5.91
N VAL A 179 -7.48 8.88 -4.79
CA VAL A 179 -7.34 9.65 -3.54
C VAL A 179 -6.86 8.69 -2.46
N ILE A 180 -5.63 8.91 -1.99
CA ILE A 180 -4.88 7.96 -1.17
C ILE A 180 -4.69 8.55 0.22
N LYS A 181 -4.98 7.76 1.25
CA LYS A 181 -4.62 8.07 2.63
C LYS A 181 -3.62 7.03 3.15
N PRO A 182 -2.34 7.39 3.35
CA PRO A 182 -1.38 6.53 4.03
C PRO A 182 -1.67 6.43 5.53
N ALA A 183 -1.19 5.39 6.19
CA ALA A 183 -1.30 5.27 7.63
C ALA A 183 -0.59 6.45 8.34
N GLU A 184 -1.19 6.94 9.43
CA GLU A 184 -0.68 8.08 10.20
C GLU A 184 0.70 7.81 10.82
N GLN A 185 1.04 6.53 11.07
CA GLN A 185 2.35 6.14 11.55
C GLN A 185 3.45 6.22 10.49
N THR A 186 3.09 6.10 9.19
CA THR A 186 4.07 5.82 8.13
C THR A 186 3.84 6.60 6.82
N PRO A 187 3.68 7.93 6.85
CA PRO A 187 3.34 8.70 5.66
C PRO A 187 4.51 8.94 4.69
N LEU A 188 5.77 8.78 5.14
CA LEU A 188 6.93 9.38 4.46
C LEU A 188 7.19 8.82 3.05
N THR A 189 7.16 7.49 2.88
CA THR A 189 7.38 6.87 1.56
C THR A 189 6.23 7.14 0.61
N SER A 190 5.00 7.27 1.12
CA SER A 190 3.85 7.65 0.30
C SER A 190 3.99 9.08 -0.24
N LEU A 191 4.41 10.03 0.60
CA LEU A 191 4.69 11.40 0.16
C LEU A 191 5.86 11.46 -0.82
N TYR A 192 6.93 10.71 -0.59
CA TYR A 192 8.04 10.63 -1.55
C TYR A 192 7.56 10.15 -2.93
N ILE A 193 6.63 9.20 -2.99
CA ILE A 193 6.03 8.75 -4.27
C ILE A 193 5.31 9.89 -4.99
N GLY A 194 4.69 10.85 -4.28
CA GLY A 194 4.11 12.05 -4.91
C GLY A 194 5.13 12.82 -5.76
N SER A 195 6.38 12.94 -5.29
CA SER A 195 7.46 13.56 -6.06
C SER A 195 7.79 12.78 -7.33
N LEU A 196 7.84 11.44 -7.25
CA LEU A 196 8.13 10.57 -8.38
C LEU A 196 6.98 10.54 -9.40
N ILE A 197 5.73 10.58 -8.94
CA ILE A 197 4.54 10.69 -9.81
C ILE A 197 4.62 11.96 -10.65
N LYS A 198 4.98 13.08 -10.02
CA LYS A 198 5.19 14.36 -10.71
C LYS A 198 6.36 14.27 -11.70
N GLU A 199 7.49 13.69 -11.29
CA GLU A 199 8.69 13.54 -12.13
C GLU A 199 8.44 12.67 -13.37
N VAL A 200 7.71 11.56 -13.23
CA VAL A 200 7.33 10.68 -14.35
C VAL A 200 6.43 11.40 -15.36
N GLY A 201 5.67 12.40 -14.91
CA GLY A 201 4.73 13.15 -15.75
C GLY A 201 3.34 12.53 -15.82
N PHE A 202 2.86 11.92 -14.73
CA PHE A 202 1.43 11.60 -14.63
C PHE A 202 0.60 12.88 -14.74
N PRO A 203 -0.55 12.88 -15.45
CA PRO A 203 -1.41 14.06 -15.49
C PRO A 203 -1.83 14.53 -14.09
N PRO A 204 -1.90 15.85 -13.84
CA PRO A 204 -2.37 16.39 -12.57
C PRO A 204 -3.71 15.79 -12.15
N GLY A 205 -3.82 15.44 -10.86
CA GLY A 205 -5.05 14.92 -10.25
C GLY A 205 -5.25 13.42 -10.41
N VAL A 206 -4.42 12.73 -11.22
CA VAL A 206 -4.52 11.27 -11.37
C VAL A 206 -4.18 10.53 -10.07
N VAL A 207 -3.22 11.04 -9.31
CA VAL A 207 -2.85 10.54 -7.98
C VAL A 207 -2.84 11.71 -7.01
N ASN A 208 -3.58 11.58 -5.91
CA ASN A 208 -3.62 12.56 -4.83
C ASN A 208 -3.39 11.83 -3.51
N ILE A 209 -2.53 12.36 -2.64
CA ILE A 209 -2.12 11.74 -1.38
C ILE A 209 -2.42 12.71 -0.24
N VAL A 210 -3.33 12.29 0.63
CA VAL A 210 -3.86 13.05 1.77
C VAL A 210 -3.48 12.33 3.07
N PRO A 211 -2.28 12.60 3.63
CA PRO A 211 -1.92 12.10 4.95
C PRO A 211 -2.86 12.67 6.01
N GLY A 212 -3.10 11.92 7.08
CA GLY A 212 -4.02 12.30 8.15
C GLY A 212 -4.43 11.09 8.97
N TYR A 213 -5.42 11.25 9.85
CA TYR A 213 -5.87 10.16 10.73
C TYR A 213 -7.00 9.33 10.11
N GLY A 214 -7.15 8.10 10.62
CA GLY A 214 -8.27 7.23 10.25
C GLY A 214 -9.66 7.86 10.47
N PRO A 215 -9.98 8.40 11.66
CA PRO A 215 -11.28 8.99 11.96
C PRO A 215 -11.64 10.27 11.19
N THR A 216 -10.65 10.98 10.64
CA THR A 216 -10.85 12.23 9.87
C THR A 216 -10.71 11.97 8.37
N ALA A 217 -9.51 12.00 7.82
CA ALA A 217 -9.24 11.77 6.39
C ALA A 217 -9.76 10.41 5.90
N GLY A 218 -9.53 9.34 6.67
CA GLY A 218 -10.00 7.99 6.31
C GLY A 218 -11.53 7.89 6.28
N ALA A 219 -12.21 8.47 7.27
CA ALA A 219 -13.66 8.51 7.32
C ALA A 219 -14.23 9.34 6.16
N ALA A 220 -13.65 10.51 5.89
CA ALA A 220 -14.03 11.37 4.76
C ALA A 220 -13.95 10.61 3.43
N ILE A 221 -12.85 9.90 3.15
CA ILE A 221 -12.72 9.07 1.95
C ILE A 221 -13.80 7.97 1.88
N SER A 222 -14.11 7.33 3.01
CA SER A 222 -15.09 6.24 3.04
C SER A 222 -16.54 6.68 2.80
N THR A 223 -16.89 7.88 3.25
CA THR A 223 -18.25 8.44 3.15
C THR A 223 -18.45 9.37 1.96
N HIS A 224 -17.39 9.79 1.26
CA HIS A 224 -17.51 10.74 0.16
C HIS A 224 -18.39 10.21 -0.99
N ASP A 225 -19.38 11.00 -1.43
CA ASP A 225 -20.36 10.58 -2.44
C ASP A 225 -19.79 10.54 -3.86
N ASN A 226 -18.73 11.30 -4.13
CA ASN A 226 -18.05 11.31 -5.43
C ASN A 226 -16.83 10.37 -5.50
N ILE A 227 -16.72 9.39 -4.59
CA ILE A 227 -15.73 8.30 -4.71
C ILE A 227 -16.47 7.04 -5.17
N ASP A 228 -16.08 6.49 -6.32
CA ASP A 228 -16.80 5.40 -7.01
C ASP A 228 -16.49 4.01 -6.43
N LYS A 229 -15.30 3.87 -5.85
CA LYS A 229 -14.75 2.64 -5.26
C LYS A 229 -13.82 2.96 -4.10
N ILE A 230 -13.82 2.13 -3.06
CA ILE A 230 -12.83 2.16 -1.99
C ILE A 230 -12.09 0.82 -1.84
N ALA A 231 -10.78 0.90 -1.63
CA ALA A 231 -9.91 -0.23 -1.31
C ALA A 231 -9.19 0.02 0.02
N PHE A 232 -9.51 -0.77 1.04
CA PHE A 232 -8.95 -0.65 2.38
C PHE A 232 -8.12 -1.88 2.74
N THR A 233 -6.96 -1.67 3.36
CA THR A 233 -6.19 -2.73 4.00
C THR A 233 -5.92 -2.36 5.44
N GLY A 234 -6.21 -3.25 6.40
CA GLY A 234 -6.03 -2.98 7.82
C GLY A 234 -6.87 -3.88 8.73
N SER A 235 -7.29 -3.38 9.88
CA SER A 235 -8.01 -4.21 10.86
C SER A 235 -9.42 -4.59 10.39
N THR A 236 -9.88 -5.79 10.77
CA THR A 236 -11.25 -6.25 10.49
C THR A 236 -12.30 -5.33 11.12
N LYS A 237 -12.00 -4.75 12.29
CA LYS A 237 -12.88 -3.76 12.94
C LYS A 237 -13.12 -2.55 12.05
N VAL A 238 -12.05 -1.96 11.51
CA VAL A 238 -12.17 -0.80 10.61
C VAL A 238 -12.74 -1.19 9.25
N GLY A 239 -12.40 -2.37 8.72
CA GLY A 239 -12.98 -2.87 7.47
C GLY A 239 -14.51 -2.96 7.50
N LYS A 240 -15.11 -3.33 8.64
CA LYS A 240 -16.57 -3.28 8.84
C LYS A 240 -17.11 -1.85 8.75
N LEU A 241 -16.45 -0.88 9.41
CA LEU A 241 -16.82 0.53 9.35
C LEU A 241 -16.73 1.09 7.93
N ILE A 242 -15.68 0.73 7.17
CA ILE A 242 -15.53 1.12 5.76
C ILE A 242 -16.69 0.59 4.92
N LYS A 243 -17.07 -0.68 5.11
CA LYS A 243 -18.17 -1.28 4.35
C LYS A 243 -19.53 -0.69 4.73
N GLU A 244 -19.74 -0.38 6.00
CA GLU A 244 -20.93 0.33 6.48
C GLU A 244 -21.01 1.76 5.92
N ALA A 245 -19.91 2.52 5.95
CA ALA A 245 -19.82 3.86 5.40
C ALA A 245 -20.12 3.88 3.89
N ALA A 246 -19.54 2.93 3.14
CA ALA A 246 -19.84 2.75 1.73
C ALA A 246 -21.33 2.43 1.49
N SER A 247 -21.93 1.59 2.34
CA SER A 247 -23.35 1.25 2.26
C SER A 247 -24.28 2.44 2.55
N LYS A 248 -23.91 3.30 3.50
CA LYS A 248 -24.72 4.45 3.93
C LYS A 248 -24.61 5.68 3.03
N SER A 249 -23.51 5.81 2.29
CA SER A 249 -23.25 6.95 1.40
C SER A 249 -23.83 6.70 0.01
N ASN A 250 -23.03 6.12 -0.89
CA ASN A 250 -23.31 6.05 -2.32
C ASN A 250 -23.23 4.62 -2.88
N LEU A 251 -23.22 3.59 -2.03
CA LEU A 251 -23.06 2.19 -2.41
C LEU A 251 -21.77 1.92 -3.24
N LYS A 252 -20.72 2.73 -3.03
CA LYS A 252 -19.42 2.53 -3.68
C LYS A 252 -18.88 1.12 -3.50
N ARG A 253 -18.17 0.62 -4.51
CA ARG A 253 -17.63 -0.75 -4.50
C ARG A 253 -16.54 -0.85 -3.45
N VAL A 254 -16.49 -1.96 -2.70
CA VAL A 254 -15.55 -2.13 -1.59
C VAL A 254 -14.66 -3.35 -1.83
N THR A 255 -13.35 -3.17 -1.68
CA THR A 255 -12.38 -4.27 -1.52
C THR A 255 -11.71 -4.14 -0.16
N LEU A 256 -11.65 -5.22 0.61
CA LEU A 256 -11.08 -5.26 1.95
C LEU A 256 -10.01 -6.35 2.03
N GLU A 257 -8.81 -5.97 2.42
CA GLU A 257 -7.74 -6.89 2.82
C GLU A 257 -7.53 -6.74 4.33
N LEU A 258 -7.82 -7.79 5.10
CA LEU A 258 -7.98 -7.69 6.56
C LEU A 258 -7.01 -8.59 7.31
N GLY A 259 -7.08 -8.58 8.65
CA GLY A 259 -6.26 -9.46 9.48
C GLY A 259 -6.65 -10.94 9.37
N GLY A 260 -5.70 -11.81 9.69
CA GLY A 260 -5.89 -13.26 9.70
C GLY A 260 -5.33 -13.92 10.97
N LYS A 261 -5.69 -15.19 11.16
CA LYS A 261 -5.09 -16.08 12.17
C LYS A 261 -4.66 -17.39 11.50
N ASN A 262 -3.70 -17.25 10.59
CA ASN A 262 -3.40 -18.24 9.56
C ASN A 262 -2.74 -19.49 10.17
N PRO A 263 -3.20 -20.69 9.81
CA PRO A 263 -2.59 -21.94 10.24
C PRO A 263 -1.39 -22.31 9.35
N CYS A 264 -0.35 -22.88 9.96
CA CYS A 264 0.66 -23.72 9.31
C CYS A 264 0.49 -25.14 9.88
N ILE A 265 0.48 -26.16 9.02
CA ILE A 265 0.24 -27.56 9.42
C ILE A 265 1.50 -28.36 9.07
N VAL A 266 2.10 -28.99 10.07
CA VAL A 266 3.31 -29.80 9.97
C VAL A 266 2.95 -31.26 10.26
N CYS A 267 2.90 -32.07 9.21
CA CYS A 267 2.68 -33.51 9.29
C CYS A 267 3.98 -34.22 9.73
N ALA A 268 3.86 -35.44 10.26
CA ALA A 268 4.99 -36.22 10.78
C ALA A 268 6.01 -36.62 9.70
N ASP A 269 5.60 -36.64 8.43
CA ASP A 269 6.46 -36.92 7.27
C ASP A 269 7.11 -35.66 6.67
N ALA A 270 6.85 -34.48 7.23
CA ALA A 270 7.49 -33.25 6.79
C ALA A 270 9.00 -33.24 7.10
N ASP A 271 9.76 -32.56 6.25
CA ASP A 271 11.13 -32.16 6.60
C ASP A 271 11.09 -31.24 7.81
N LEU A 272 11.53 -31.75 8.96
CA LEU A 272 11.37 -31.06 10.23
C LEU A 272 12.22 -29.79 10.32
N ASP A 273 13.39 -29.76 9.70
CA ASP A 273 14.27 -28.59 9.73
C ASP A 273 13.69 -27.47 8.86
N LEU A 274 13.25 -27.80 7.65
CA LEU A 274 12.57 -26.85 6.77
C LEU A 274 11.26 -26.36 7.39
N ALA A 275 10.48 -27.25 8.01
CA ALA A 275 9.21 -26.89 8.64
C ALA A 275 9.41 -25.88 9.79
N VAL A 276 10.44 -26.06 10.63
CA VAL A 276 10.79 -25.11 11.69
C VAL A 276 11.20 -23.77 11.08
N GLU A 277 12.08 -23.76 10.08
CA GLU A 277 12.52 -22.52 9.44
C GLU A 277 11.35 -21.75 8.80
N CYS A 278 10.53 -22.43 7.99
CA CYS A 278 9.37 -21.82 7.34
C CYS A 278 8.32 -21.32 8.35
N ALA A 279 8.05 -22.06 9.42
CA ALA A 279 7.15 -21.61 10.48
C ALA A 279 7.68 -20.36 11.18
N HIS A 280 8.99 -20.31 11.44
CA HIS A 280 9.66 -19.16 12.04
C HIS A 280 9.61 -17.93 11.15
N GLN A 281 10.02 -18.06 9.89
CA GLN A 281 9.90 -16.97 8.93
C GLN A 281 8.43 -16.53 8.81
N GLY A 282 7.50 -17.49 8.70
CA GLY A 282 6.07 -17.22 8.55
C GLY A 282 5.44 -16.42 9.69
N VAL A 283 5.95 -16.54 10.93
CA VAL A 283 5.39 -15.82 12.09
C VAL A 283 6.22 -14.61 12.52
N PHE A 284 7.55 -14.64 12.40
CA PHE A 284 8.44 -13.56 12.87
C PHE A 284 8.83 -12.56 11.77
N PHE A 285 8.57 -12.85 10.50
CA PHE A 285 8.81 -11.89 9.42
C PHE A 285 8.09 -10.56 9.67
N ASN A 286 8.80 -9.44 9.47
CA ASN A 286 8.32 -8.09 9.76
C ASN A 286 7.79 -7.92 11.20
N GLN A 287 8.51 -8.46 12.19
CA GLN A 287 8.10 -8.47 13.61
C GLN A 287 6.74 -9.14 13.88
N GLY A 288 6.29 -10.02 12.98
CA GLY A 288 4.94 -10.60 13.03
C GLY A 288 3.82 -9.64 12.65
N GLN A 289 4.16 -8.42 12.19
CA GLN A 289 3.22 -7.40 11.72
C GLN A 289 2.77 -7.72 10.28
N CYS A 290 2.28 -8.94 10.06
CA CYS A 290 1.81 -9.44 8.78
C CYS A 290 0.40 -10.01 8.92
N CYS A 291 -0.54 -9.55 8.09
CA CYS A 291 -1.91 -10.07 8.07
C CYS A 291 -1.96 -11.58 7.75
N THR A 292 -0.97 -12.06 6.99
CA THR A 292 -0.79 -13.46 6.57
C THR A 292 0.13 -14.26 7.50
N ALA A 293 0.55 -13.70 8.65
CA ALA A 293 1.46 -14.40 9.57
C ALA A 293 0.95 -15.79 9.96
N ALA A 294 1.86 -16.78 9.96
CA ALA A 294 1.63 -18.16 10.35
C ALA A 294 1.49 -18.30 11.88
N SER A 295 0.51 -17.59 12.44
CA SER A 295 0.35 -17.36 13.88
C SER A 295 -0.30 -18.51 14.66
N ARG A 296 -0.56 -19.64 13.99
CA ARG A 296 -0.90 -20.93 14.60
C ARG A 296 -0.15 -22.01 13.85
N VAL A 297 0.75 -22.72 14.52
CA VAL A 297 1.48 -23.85 13.92
C VAL A 297 0.94 -25.12 14.57
N PHE A 298 0.24 -25.94 13.78
CA PHE A 298 -0.27 -27.24 14.17
C PHE A 298 0.76 -28.29 13.77
N VAL A 299 1.20 -29.10 14.71
CA VAL A 299 2.25 -30.09 14.50
C VAL A 299 1.74 -31.43 14.96
N GLU A 300 1.95 -32.46 14.14
CA GLU A 300 1.56 -33.82 14.48
C GLU A 300 2.30 -34.33 15.72
N GLU A 301 1.57 -35.05 16.58
CA GLU A 301 2.00 -35.43 17.94
C GLU A 301 3.37 -36.14 17.95
N GLN A 302 3.64 -36.98 16.96
CA GLN A 302 4.90 -37.72 16.83
C GLN A 302 6.15 -36.82 16.76
N VAL A 303 6.05 -35.66 16.08
CA VAL A 303 7.19 -34.75 15.87
C VAL A 303 7.10 -33.47 16.70
N TYR A 304 5.99 -33.26 17.41
CA TYR A 304 5.72 -32.05 18.20
C TYR A 304 6.82 -31.71 19.24
N PRO A 305 7.29 -32.64 20.10
CA PRO A 305 8.28 -32.28 21.13
C PRO A 305 9.59 -31.75 20.53
N GLU A 306 10.06 -32.37 19.44
CA GLU A 306 11.29 -31.97 18.77
C GLU A 306 11.09 -30.66 17.97
N PHE A 307 9.94 -30.50 17.31
CA PHE A 307 9.58 -29.25 16.63
C PHE A 307 9.62 -28.07 17.59
N VAL A 308 8.96 -28.18 18.76
CA VAL A 308 8.92 -27.11 19.78
C VAL A 308 10.32 -26.79 20.28
N LYS A 309 11.11 -27.81 20.60
CA LYS A 309 12.50 -27.64 21.04
C LYS A 309 13.33 -26.84 20.02
N ARG A 310 13.32 -27.26 18.75
CA ARG A 310 14.05 -26.57 17.66
C ARG A 310 13.54 -25.15 17.45
N SER A 311 12.22 -24.96 17.51
CA SER A 311 11.59 -23.65 17.36
C SER A 311 12.02 -22.67 18.45
N VAL A 312 12.03 -23.11 19.72
CA VAL A 312 12.50 -22.28 20.84
C VAL A 312 13.97 -21.86 20.65
N GLU A 313 14.83 -22.80 20.25
CA GLU A 313 16.25 -22.50 20.01
C GLU A 313 16.44 -21.57 18.81
N PHE A 314 15.60 -21.68 17.77
CA PHE A 314 15.63 -20.76 16.64
C PHE A 314 15.17 -19.35 17.04
N ALA A 315 14.10 -19.22 17.83
CA ALA A 315 13.63 -17.92 18.33
C ALA A 315 14.70 -17.19 19.15
N LYS A 316 15.42 -17.90 20.03
CA LYS A 316 16.46 -17.32 20.89
C LYS A 316 17.66 -16.74 20.12
N LYS A 317 17.91 -17.21 18.90
CA LYS A 317 19.03 -16.75 18.06
C LYS A 317 18.74 -15.43 17.35
N ARG A 318 17.48 -15.00 17.32
CA ARG A 318 17.05 -13.83 16.53
C ARG A 318 17.66 -12.55 17.08
N LEU A 319 18.39 -11.84 16.24
CA LEU A 319 19.05 -10.59 16.62
C LEU A 319 18.07 -9.41 16.57
N ILE A 320 17.74 -8.89 17.75
CA ILE A 320 16.91 -7.70 17.94
C ILE A 320 17.83 -6.50 18.14
N GLY A 321 17.59 -5.40 17.42
CA GLY A 321 18.48 -4.24 17.51
C GLY A 321 18.05 -3.06 16.64
N ASP A 322 19.00 -2.16 16.41
CA ASP A 322 18.84 -1.03 15.50
C ASP A 322 18.51 -1.56 14.08
N PRO A 323 17.38 -1.17 13.48
CA PRO A 323 17.01 -1.59 12.13
C PRO A 323 18.02 -1.23 11.03
N PHE A 324 18.93 -0.28 11.28
CA PHE A 324 20.00 0.07 10.35
C PHE A 324 21.28 -0.76 10.52
N ASP A 325 21.45 -1.51 11.62
CA ASP A 325 22.55 -2.50 11.72
C ASP A 325 22.26 -3.66 10.76
N ALA A 326 23.21 -3.95 9.87
CA ALA A 326 23.08 -5.00 8.86
C ALA A 326 22.89 -6.42 9.45
N ARG A 327 23.17 -6.62 10.74
CA ARG A 327 22.97 -7.88 11.46
C ARG A 327 21.59 -7.98 12.11
N THR A 328 20.85 -6.89 12.22
CA THR A 328 19.53 -6.89 12.86
C THR A 328 18.54 -7.68 12.01
N GLU A 329 17.95 -8.71 12.62
CA GLU A 329 16.90 -9.53 12.00
C GLU A 329 15.49 -9.07 12.40
N GLN A 330 15.40 -8.29 13.48
CA GLN A 330 14.13 -7.82 14.02
C GLN A 330 14.26 -6.44 14.64
N GLY A 331 13.50 -5.48 14.13
CA GLY A 331 13.35 -4.17 14.75
C GLY A 331 12.21 -4.11 15.77
N PRO A 332 11.76 -2.90 16.17
CA PRO A 332 10.63 -2.73 17.07
C PRO A 332 9.28 -2.99 16.36
N GLN A 333 8.21 -3.00 17.17
CA GLN A 333 6.85 -2.81 16.66
C GLN A 333 6.67 -1.35 16.23
N VAL A 334 5.68 -1.06 15.38
CA VAL A 334 5.33 0.31 14.97
C VAL A 334 4.82 1.17 16.13
#